data_AF-A0A4Y2TPE0-F1
#
_entry.id   AF-A0A4Y2TPE0-F1
#
_cell.length_a   1.000
_cell.length_b   1.000
_cell.length_c   1.000
_cell.angle_alpha   90.00
_cell.angle_beta   90.00
_cell.angle_gamma   90.00
#
_symmetry.space_group_name_H-M   'P 1'
#
loop_
_entity.id
_entity.type
_entity.pdbx_description
1 polymer ?
#
loop_
_entity_poly.entity_id
_entity_poly.type
_entity_poly.pdbx_seq_one_letter_code
_entity_poly.pdbx_strand_id
1 'polypeptide(L)'
;MEQCYCTKSELDLFVPEKIQLAIDQSGFVKIHPVASISDRNTIEFLITGLEDAYFDLTHVILNVQAKILRADGTDFTPTVRCGPNNYLLNTMFSECHISLND
;
A
#
# COMPACT_ATOMS: atom_id res chain seq x y z
N MET A 1 11.19 -21.13 31.67
CA MET A 1 11.74 -20.02 30.87
C MET A 1 10.55 -19.36 30.21
N GLU A 2 10.11 -18.21 30.71
CA GLU A 2 9.01 -17.46 30.09
C GLU A 2 9.45 -16.96 28.73
N GLN A 3 8.70 -17.29 27.67
CA GLN A 3 8.94 -16.78 26.32
C GLN A 3 8.55 -15.29 26.30
N CYS A 4 9.56 -14.43 26.14
CA CYS A 4 9.38 -12.99 26.06
C CYS A 4 8.73 -12.61 24.72
N TYR A 5 7.55 -12.01 24.77
CA TYR A 5 6.88 -11.45 23.59
C TYR A 5 7.77 -10.37 22.95
N CYS A 6 7.80 -10.35 21.61
CA CYS A 6 8.70 -9.51 20.83
C CYS A 6 8.26 -8.04 20.87
N THR A 7 8.59 -7.32 21.94
CA THR A 7 8.59 -5.86 21.97
C THR A 7 10.02 -5.40 21.70
N LYS A 8 10.23 -4.70 20.59
CA LYS A 8 11.53 -4.12 20.22
C LYS A 8 11.96 -3.13 21.32
N SER A 9 13.09 -3.41 21.97
CA SER A 9 13.72 -2.52 22.94
C SER A 9 14.97 -1.95 22.27
N GLU A 10 14.98 -0.64 22.02
CA GLU A 10 16.06 0.02 21.26
C GLU A 10 17.39 0.14 22.03
N LEU A 11 17.37 -0.16 23.33
CA LEU A 11 18.54 -0.07 24.23
C LEU A 11 19.20 -1.43 24.48
N ASP A 12 18.63 -2.50 23.93
CA ASP A 12 18.99 -3.89 24.19
C ASP A 12 19.95 -4.41 23.10
N LEU A 13 21.17 -3.85 23.09
CA LEU A 13 22.21 -4.08 22.06
C LEU A 13 22.94 -5.43 22.15
N PHE A 14 22.88 -6.11 23.30
CA PHE A 14 23.66 -7.33 23.58
C PHE A 14 22.80 -8.55 23.90
N VAL A 15 21.48 -8.40 23.87
CA VAL A 15 20.56 -9.52 24.04
C VAL A 15 20.39 -10.23 22.70
N PRO A 16 20.26 -11.57 22.69
CA PRO A 16 19.94 -12.31 21.49
C PRO A 16 18.70 -11.73 20.81
N GLU A 17 18.69 -11.70 19.48
CA GLU A 17 17.52 -11.26 18.72
C GLU A 17 16.29 -12.05 19.16
N LYS A 18 15.24 -11.33 19.55
CA LYS A 18 13.95 -11.93 19.88
C LYS A 18 13.31 -12.41 18.58
N ILE A 19 12.89 -13.67 18.57
CA ILE A 19 12.19 -14.25 17.43
C ILE A 19 10.69 -13.99 17.62
N GLN A 20 10.03 -13.47 16.60
CA GLN A 20 8.58 -13.29 16.61
C GLN A 20 7.89 -14.67 16.50
N LEU A 21 7.21 -15.09 17.57
CA LEU A 21 6.49 -16.37 17.63
C LEU A 21 4.96 -16.19 17.63
N ALA A 22 4.47 -14.95 17.67
CA ALA A 22 3.04 -14.65 17.79
C ALA A 22 2.31 -14.57 16.44
N ILE A 23 3.03 -14.43 15.33
CA ILE A 23 2.45 -14.37 13.98
C ILE A 23 2.73 -15.70 13.30
N ASP A 24 1.68 -16.47 13.02
CA ASP A 24 1.82 -17.76 12.34
C ASP A 24 1.98 -17.60 10.82
N GLN A 25 1.34 -16.58 10.23
CA GLN A 25 1.36 -16.31 8.79
C GLN A 25 1.13 -14.83 8.49
N SER A 26 1.62 -14.38 7.34
CA SER A 26 1.38 -13.04 6.80
C SER A 26 0.97 -13.11 5.33
N GLY A 27 0.27 -12.08 4.86
CA GLY A 27 -0.20 -12.01 3.48
C GLY A 27 -0.72 -10.63 3.12
N PHE A 28 -1.05 -10.45 1.85
CA PHE A 28 -1.66 -9.23 1.34
C PHE A 28 -3.14 -9.44 1.09
N VAL A 29 -3.95 -8.48 1.51
CA VAL A 29 -5.36 -8.37 1.10
C VAL A 29 -5.51 -7.20 0.13
N LYS A 30 -6.29 -7.42 -0.92
CA LYS A 30 -6.57 -6.39 -1.92
C LYS A 30 -7.82 -5.62 -1.52
N ILE A 31 -7.68 -4.32 -1.30
CA ILE A 31 -8.78 -3.41 -0.98
C ILE A 31 -9.06 -2.56 -2.21
N HIS A 32 -10.33 -2.49 -2.60
CA HIS A 32 -10.79 -1.69 -3.73
C HIS A 32 -11.26 -0.30 -3.26
N PRO A 33 -11.19 0.72 -4.13
CA PRO A 33 -11.74 2.03 -3.81
C PRO A 33 -13.23 1.96 -3.47
N VAL A 34 -13.70 2.85 -2.60
CA VAL A 34 -15.12 2.94 -2.18
C VAL A 34 -16.03 3.27 -3.38
N ALA A 35 -15.51 4.03 -4.34
CA ALA A 35 -16.23 4.45 -5.53
C ALA A 35 -15.42 4.26 -6.81
N SER A 36 -16.11 4.18 -7.94
CA SER A 36 -15.49 4.15 -9.26
C SER A 36 -14.62 5.38 -9.49
N ILE A 37 -13.45 5.16 -10.10
CA ILE A 37 -12.50 6.21 -10.48
C ILE A 37 -13.03 6.86 -11.77
N SER A 38 -13.89 7.86 -11.65
CA SER A 38 -14.41 8.67 -12.76
C SER A 38 -14.23 10.14 -12.41
N ASP A 39 -13.53 10.95 -13.20
CA ASP A 39 -13.32 12.42 -13.09
C ASP A 39 -13.23 13.04 -11.66
N ARG A 40 -12.93 12.23 -10.64
CA ARG A 40 -12.90 12.61 -9.24
C ARG A 40 -11.46 12.90 -8.87
N ASN A 41 -11.27 13.98 -8.14
CA ASN A 41 -9.95 14.43 -7.70
C ASN A 41 -9.36 13.57 -6.57
N THR A 42 -10.18 12.76 -5.89
CA THR A 42 -9.78 11.98 -4.71
C THR A 42 -10.22 10.53 -4.85
N ILE A 43 -9.31 9.61 -4.50
CA ILE A 43 -9.58 8.17 -4.43
C ILE A 43 -9.60 7.78 -2.95
N GLU A 44 -10.72 7.22 -2.50
CA GLU A 44 -10.94 6.86 -1.11
C GLU A 44 -10.97 5.34 -0.93
N PHE A 45 -10.34 4.88 0.15
CA PHE A 45 -10.30 3.48 0.55
C PHE A 45 -10.79 3.37 1.99
N LEU A 46 -11.77 2.49 2.22
CA LEU A 46 -12.22 2.15 3.57
C LEU A 46 -11.58 0.83 3.98
N ILE A 47 -10.73 0.86 5.00
CA ILE A 47 -10.05 -0.32 5.54
C ILE A 47 -10.77 -0.73 6.83
N THR A 48 -11.58 -1.77 6.77
CA THR A 48 -12.25 -2.33 7.95
C THR A 48 -11.34 -3.33 8.65
N GLY A 49 -11.36 -3.35 9.99
CA GLY A 49 -10.62 -4.32 10.79
C GLY A 49 -10.95 -5.77 10.41
N LEU A 50 -9.97 -6.65 10.60
CA LEU A 50 -10.13 -8.09 10.45
C LEU A 50 -10.35 -8.70 11.85
N GLU A 51 -11.10 -9.80 11.93
CA GLU A 51 -11.40 -10.47 13.22
C GLU A 51 -10.18 -11.19 13.79
N ASP A 52 -9.48 -11.97 12.95
CA ASP A 52 -8.38 -12.87 13.36
C ASP A 52 -6.99 -12.39 12.89
N ALA A 53 -6.91 -11.17 12.36
CA ALA A 53 -5.67 -10.62 11.83
C ALA A 53 -5.57 -9.11 12.09
N TYR A 54 -4.36 -8.57 12.00
CA TYR A 54 -4.12 -7.14 12.05
C TYR A 54 -3.42 -6.68 10.79
N PHE A 55 -3.61 -5.41 10.43
CA PHE A 55 -2.91 -4.79 9.33
C PHE A 55 -1.51 -4.34 9.77
N ASP A 56 -0.50 -4.81 9.05
CA ASP A 56 0.83 -4.24 9.16
C ASP A 56 0.91 -2.94 8.34
N LEU A 57 0.82 -1.80 9.02
CA LEU A 57 0.86 -0.48 8.40
C LEU A 57 2.22 -0.15 7.77
N THR A 58 3.27 -0.92 8.05
CA THR A 58 4.57 -0.77 7.38
C THR A 58 4.56 -1.34 5.95
N HIS A 59 3.58 -2.20 5.63
CA HIS A 59 3.46 -2.88 4.34
C HIS A 59 2.13 -2.53 3.63
N VAL A 60 1.85 -1.24 3.48
CA VAL A 60 0.70 -0.74 2.70
C VAL A 60 1.17 -0.29 1.33
N ILE A 61 0.59 -0.88 0.27
CA ILE A 61 1.00 -0.64 -1.12
C ILE A 61 -0.21 -0.17 -1.94
N LEU A 62 -0.08 0.98 -2.60
CA LEU A 62 -1.04 1.43 -3.61
C LEU A 62 -0.77 0.74 -4.95
N ASN A 63 -1.72 -0.05 -5.43
CA ASN A 63 -1.64 -0.71 -6.73
C ASN A 63 -2.40 0.10 -7.80
N VAL A 64 -1.70 0.57 -8.83
CA VAL A 64 -2.27 1.37 -9.92
C VAL A 64 -2.23 0.60 -11.23
N GLN A 65 -3.39 0.45 -11.86
CA GLN A 65 -3.51 -0.05 -13.23
C GLN A 65 -3.91 1.11 -14.15
N ALA A 66 -3.06 1.46 -15.12
CA ALA A 66 -3.27 2.58 -16.03
C ALA A 66 -2.92 2.22 -17.47
N LYS A 67 -3.53 2.92 -18.43
CA LYS A 67 -3.23 2.84 -19.86
C LYS A 67 -2.83 4.23 -20.35
N ILE A 68 -1.74 4.31 -21.13
CA ILE A 68 -1.32 5.57 -21.75
C ILE A 68 -2.04 5.72 -23.09
N LEU A 69 -2.73 6.84 -23.27
CA LEU A 69 -3.47 7.19 -24.47
C LEU A 69 -2.87 8.46 -25.10
N ARG A 70 -3.22 8.71 -26.37
CA ARG A 70 -2.95 9.99 -27.01
C ARG A 70 -3.84 11.08 -26.39
N ALA A 71 -3.50 12.35 -26.65
CA ALA A 71 -4.25 13.49 -26.13
C ALA A 71 -5.73 13.52 -26.57
N ASP A 72 -6.07 12.85 -27.67
CA ASP A 72 -7.43 12.67 -28.20
C ASP A 72 -8.15 11.43 -27.64
N GLY A 73 -7.54 10.71 -26.69
CA GLY A 73 -8.09 9.49 -26.08
C GLY A 73 -7.91 8.22 -26.91
N THR A 74 -7.25 8.29 -28.07
CA THR A 74 -7.02 7.12 -28.94
C THR A 74 -5.75 6.35 -28.57
N ASP A 75 -5.68 5.10 -29.02
CA ASP A 75 -4.52 4.24 -28.81
C ASP A 75 -3.33 4.65 -29.71
N PHE A 76 -2.12 4.38 -29.23
CA PHE A 76 -0.93 4.51 -30.06
C PHE A 76 -0.88 3.41 -31.13
N THR A 77 -0.30 3.73 -32.28
CA THR A 77 0.02 2.70 -33.27
C THR A 77 1.11 1.77 -32.73
N PRO A 78 1.18 0.49 -33.13
CA PRO A 78 2.16 -0.46 -32.61
C PRO A 78 3.63 -0.05 -32.80
N THR A 79 3.89 0.86 -33.73
CA THR A 79 5.22 1.39 -34.05
C THR A 79 5.69 2.47 -33.07
N VAL A 80 4.78 3.12 -32.35
CA VAL A 80 5.11 4.21 -31.43
C VAL A 80 5.31 3.64 -30.02
N ARG A 81 6.53 3.82 -29.50
CA ARG A 81 6.84 3.48 -28.11
C ARG A 81 6.69 4.72 -27.25
N CYS A 82 5.77 4.68 -26.30
CA CYS A 82 5.66 5.68 -25.25
C CYS A 82 5.65 5.00 -23.88
N GLY A 83 6.06 5.73 -22.86
CA GLY A 83 6.10 5.26 -21.49
C GLY A 83 6.05 6.46 -20.54
N PRO A 84 5.77 6.21 -19.26
CA PRO A 84 5.85 7.27 -18.27
C PRO A 84 7.30 7.73 -18.13
N ASN A 85 7.50 9.03 -17.96
CA ASN A 85 8.80 9.58 -17.61
C ASN A 85 8.85 9.77 -16.09
N ASN A 86 9.87 9.18 -15.45
CA ASN A 86 10.34 9.32 -14.07
C ASN A 86 9.28 9.58 -12.96
N TYR A 87 9.28 8.74 -11.92
CA TYR A 87 8.44 8.92 -10.73
C TYR A 87 6.94 9.12 -11.03
N LEU A 88 6.37 8.28 -11.90
CA LEU A 88 4.95 8.36 -12.28
C LEU A 88 4.01 8.45 -11.08
N LEU A 89 4.18 7.56 -10.10
CA LEU A 89 3.31 7.52 -8.92
C LEU A 89 3.48 8.76 -8.04
N ASN A 90 4.72 9.23 -7.86
CA ASN A 90 5.00 10.40 -7.03
C ASN A 90 4.49 11.70 -7.65
N THR A 91 4.33 11.75 -8.97
CA THR A 91 3.82 12.93 -9.69
C THR A 91 2.31 12.86 -9.97
N MET A 92 1.71 11.67 -9.87
CA MET A 92 0.28 11.44 -10.08
C MET A 92 -0.58 11.93 -8.92
N PHE A 93 -0.08 11.85 -7.68
CA PHE A 93 -0.83 12.21 -6.48
C PHE A 93 -0.20 13.41 -5.77
N SER A 94 -1.00 14.43 -5.45
CA SER A 94 -0.55 15.61 -4.73
C SER A 94 -0.44 15.41 -3.22
N GLU A 95 -1.27 14.54 -2.66
CA GLU A 95 -1.37 14.30 -1.22
C GLU A 95 -1.90 12.89 -0.92
N CYS A 96 -1.63 12.42 0.29
CA CYS A 96 -2.17 11.19 0.86
C CYS A 96 -2.54 11.48 2.32
N HIS A 97 -3.81 11.27 2.66
CA HIS A 97 -4.32 11.44 4.01
C HIS A 97 -4.67 10.08 4.61
N ILE A 98 -4.29 9.88 5.88
CA ILE A 98 -4.57 8.66 6.63
C ILE A 98 -5.20 9.08 7.96
N SER A 99 -6.43 8.63 8.21
CA SER A 99 -7.10 8.74 9.51
C SER A 99 -7.30 7.36 10.12
N LEU A 100 -7.27 7.31 11.45
CA LEU A 100 -7.57 6.12 12.24
C LEU A 100 -8.65 6.51 13.26
N ASN A 101 -9.68 5.67 13.42
CA ASN A 101 -10.80 5.92 14.33
C ASN A 101 -11.56 7.22 14.02
N ASP A 102 -12.05 7.35 12.79
CA ASP A 102 -12.96 8.43 12.41
C ASP A 102 -14.28 8.37 13.20
#